data_AF-A0A7C3BPL6-F1
#
_entry.id   AF-A0A7C3BPL6-F1
#
_cell.length_a   1.000
_cell.length_b   1.000
_cell.length_c   1.000
_cell.angle_alpha   90.00
_cell.angle_beta   90.00
_cell.angle_gamma   90.00
#
_symmetry.space_group_name_H-M   'P 1'
#
loop_
_entity.id
_entity.type
_entity.pdbx_description
1 polymer ?
#
loop_
_entity_poly.entity_id
_entity_poly.type
_entity_poly.pdbx_seq_one_letter_code
_entity_poly.pdbx_strand_id
1 'polypeptide(L)'
;MNTQISLLQAEIQADIDDIEQAYLTLAAASERIAEPEMDVVVGYYLQVIYGLFENLFKRIAVTFGEQITDPVHWHARLLRRMTLAVPEMRISVIDKETYRCLDELRRFRHLFHNAYILNFDRARLRIVLEEAQKLKQLYVPNLERFLEFLDTLVDVKD
;
A
#
# COMPACT_ATOMS: atom_id res chain seq x y z
N MET A 1 -17.06 18.17 6.40
CA MET A 1 -16.65 16.91 7.04
C MET A 1 -17.33 15.73 6.37
N ASN A 2 -18.67 15.63 6.34
CA ASN A 2 -19.36 14.51 5.68
C ASN A 2 -18.97 14.35 4.19
N THR A 3 -19.02 15.42 3.40
CA THR A 3 -18.56 15.43 2.00
C THR A 3 -17.08 15.03 1.81
N GLN A 4 -16.22 15.33 2.78
CA GLN A 4 -14.80 14.97 2.73
C GLN A 4 -14.60 13.47 3.00
N ILE A 5 -15.40 12.89 3.90
CA ILE A 5 -15.40 11.46 4.16
C ILE A 5 -15.97 10.70 2.96
N SER A 6 -17.09 11.14 2.38
CA SER A 6 -17.64 10.52 1.16
C SER A 6 -16.68 10.57 -0.02
N LEU A 7 -15.94 11.67 -0.18
CA LEU A 7 -14.88 11.77 -1.19
C LEU A 7 -13.75 10.77 -0.90
N LEU A 8 -13.28 10.68 0.35
CA LEU A 8 -12.24 9.72 0.74
C LEU A 8 -12.68 8.28 0.46
N GLN A 9 -13.94 7.92 0.71
CA GLN A 9 -14.47 6.58 0.39
C GLN A 9 -14.38 6.27 -1.10
N ALA A 10 -14.81 7.20 -1.96
CA ALA A 10 -14.71 7.06 -3.40
C ALA A 10 -13.24 6.96 -3.87
N GLU A 11 -12.34 7.74 -3.28
CA GLU A 11 -10.90 7.69 -3.56
C GLU A 11 -10.27 6.35 -3.14
N ILE A 12 -10.63 5.82 -1.97
CA ILE A 12 -10.16 4.50 -1.52
C ILE A 12 -10.67 3.39 -2.45
N GLN A 13 -11.91 3.48 -2.92
CA GLN A 13 -12.44 2.49 -3.86
C GLN A 13 -11.69 2.53 -5.20
N ALA A 14 -11.42 3.72 -5.75
CA ALA A 14 -10.60 3.88 -6.94
C ALA A 14 -9.17 3.36 -6.73
N ASP A 15 -8.57 3.59 -5.55
CA ASP A 15 -7.26 3.06 -5.22
C ASP A 15 -7.24 1.53 -5.15
N ILE A 16 -8.31 0.91 -4.65
CA ILE A 16 -8.46 -0.56 -4.64
C ILE A 16 -8.44 -1.10 -6.07
N ASP A 17 -9.20 -0.48 -6.97
CA ASP A 17 -9.25 -0.88 -8.38
C ASP A 17 -7.87 -0.74 -9.04
N ASP A 18 -7.17 0.37 -8.81
CA ASP A 18 -5.81 0.59 -9.32
C ASP A 18 -4.80 -0.45 -8.78
N ILE A 19 -4.90 -0.80 -7.49
CA ILE A 19 -4.07 -1.83 -6.86
C ILE A 19 -4.36 -3.19 -7.48
N GLU A 20 -5.62 -3.52 -7.73
CA GLU A 20 -6.00 -4.77 -8.40
C GLU A 20 -5.43 -4.87 -9.81
N GLN A 21 -5.51 -3.79 -10.61
CA GLN A 21 -4.89 -3.75 -11.94
C GLN A 21 -3.37 -3.92 -11.91
N ALA A 22 -2.71 -3.30 -10.93
CA ALA A 22 -1.27 -3.49 -10.72
C ALA A 22 -0.95 -4.96 -10.40
N TYR A 23 -1.76 -5.63 -9.57
CA TYR A 23 -1.60 -7.06 -9.28
C TYR A 23 -1.88 -7.97 -10.48
N LEU A 24 -2.86 -7.65 -11.32
CA LEU A 24 -3.12 -8.40 -12.56
C LEU A 24 -1.90 -8.35 -13.48
N THR A 25 -1.30 -7.17 -13.62
CA THR A 25 -0.11 -7.00 -14.46
C THR A 25 1.11 -7.67 -13.86
N LEU A 26 1.31 -7.58 -12.54
CA LEU A 26 2.37 -8.28 -11.82
C LEU A 26 2.25 -9.80 -12.00
N ALA A 27 1.04 -10.36 -11.91
CA ALA A 27 0.80 -11.78 -12.08
C ALA A 27 1.22 -12.25 -13.48
N ALA A 28 0.74 -11.57 -14.53
CA ALA A 28 1.10 -11.87 -15.91
C ALA A 28 2.62 -11.75 -16.16
N ALA A 29 3.28 -10.75 -15.55
CA ALA A 29 4.73 -10.60 -15.63
C ALA A 29 5.48 -11.74 -14.91
N SER A 30 4.98 -12.16 -13.74
CA SER A 30 5.62 -13.18 -12.90
C SER A 30 5.58 -14.59 -13.51
N GLU A 31 4.61 -14.89 -14.37
CA GLU A 31 4.56 -16.16 -15.12
C GLU A 31 5.73 -16.32 -16.10
N ARG A 32 6.32 -15.20 -16.52
CA ARG A 32 7.43 -15.13 -17.49
C ARG A 32 8.78 -14.81 -16.84
N ILE A 33 8.87 -14.89 -15.51
CA ILE A 33 10.07 -14.50 -14.74
C ILE A 33 11.32 -15.37 -15.02
N ALA A 34 11.22 -16.38 -15.88
CA ALA A 34 12.36 -17.11 -16.41
C ALA A 34 13.22 -16.24 -17.37
N GLU A 35 12.63 -15.21 -17.98
CA GLU A 35 13.28 -14.25 -18.87
C GLU A 35 13.95 -13.11 -18.05
N PRO A 36 15.27 -12.84 -18.18
CA PRO A 36 15.96 -11.80 -17.41
C PRO A 36 15.35 -10.40 -17.52
N GLU A 37 14.75 -10.06 -18.65
CA GLU A 37 14.08 -8.78 -18.88
C GLU A 37 12.83 -8.63 -17.99
N MET A 38 12.19 -9.75 -17.64
CA MET A 38 10.98 -9.77 -16.81
C MET A 38 11.29 -9.51 -15.34
N ASP A 39 12.51 -9.76 -14.88
CA ASP A 39 12.95 -9.41 -13.52
C ASP A 39 12.78 -7.90 -13.26
N VAL A 40 13.14 -7.06 -14.23
CA VAL A 40 12.99 -5.60 -14.16
C VAL A 40 11.52 -5.20 -14.13
N VAL A 41 10.68 -5.84 -14.95
CA VAL A 41 9.23 -5.58 -15.02
C VAL A 41 8.57 -5.94 -13.68
N VAL A 42 8.86 -7.13 -13.14
CA VAL A 42 8.34 -7.56 -11.84
C VAL A 42 8.80 -6.59 -10.74
N GLY A 43 10.09 -6.25 -10.72
CA GLY A 43 10.64 -5.28 -9.78
C GLY A 43 10.00 -3.89 -9.86
N TYR A 44 9.67 -3.44 -11.07
CA TYR A 44 8.93 -2.19 -11.29
C TYR A 44 7.52 -2.26 -10.70
N TYR A 45 6.74 -3.30 -11.00
CA TYR A 45 5.36 -3.42 -10.49
C TYR A 45 5.28 -3.60 -8.98
N LEU A 46 6.27 -4.25 -8.34
CA LEU A 46 6.35 -4.29 -6.87
C LEU A 46 6.48 -2.89 -6.24
N GLN A 47 7.21 -1.98 -6.89
CA GLN A 47 7.32 -0.59 -6.45
C GLN A 47 6.05 0.22 -6.74
N VAL A 48 5.41 -0.02 -7.89
CA VAL A 48 4.12 0.59 -8.24
C VAL A 48 3.07 0.24 -7.18
N ILE A 49 2.95 -1.04 -6.82
CA ILE A 49 2.00 -1.50 -5.80
C ILE A 49 2.23 -0.77 -4.47
N TYR A 50 3.47 -0.73 -3.98
CA TYR A 50 3.76 0.02 -2.75
C TYR A 50 3.44 1.52 -2.86
N GLY A 51 3.74 2.13 -4.02
CA GLY A 51 3.42 3.53 -4.28
C GLY A 51 1.92 3.84 -4.23
N LEU A 52 1.08 2.93 -4.71
CA LEU A 52 -0.39 3.07 -4.63
C LEU A 52 -0.87 3.06 -3.17
N PHE A 53 -0.42 2.09 -2.37
CA PHE A 53 -0.71 2.05 -0.93
C PHE A 53 -0.22 3.30 -0.20
N GLU A 54 0.99 3.77 -0.54
CA GLU A 54 1.55 4.98 0.05
C GLU A 54 0.70 6.21 -0.24
N ASN A 55 0.18 6.36 -1.46
CA ASN A 55 -0.70 7.47 -1.81
C ASN A 55 -2.08 7.36 -1.13
N LEU A 56 -2.65 6.15 -1.06
CA LEU A 56 -3.86 5.86 -0.29
C LEU A 56 -3.68 6.28 1.18
N PHE A 57 -2.59 5.86 1.82
CA PHE A 57 -2.32 6.19 3.22
C PHE A 57 -2.06 7.69 3.44
N LYS A 58 -1.44 8.39 2.49
CA LYS A 58 -1.32 9.85 2.56
C LYS A 58 -2.68 10.52 2.54
N ARG A 59 -3.60 10.12 1.65
CA ARG A 59 -4.96 10.66 1.60
C ARG A 59 -5.68 10.45 2.92
N ILE A 60 -5.63 9.23 3.48
CA ILE A 60 -6.19 8.96 4.80
C ILE A 60 -5.60 9.91 5.85
N ALA A 61 -4.27 9.98 5.96
CA ALA A 61 -3.60 10.83 6.94
C ALA A 61 -4.01 12.31 6.79
N VAL A 62 -4.06 12.84 5.56
CA VAL A 62 -4.46 14.22 5.28
C VAL A 62 -5.93 14.46 5.66
N THR A 63 -6.84 13.53 5.33
CA THR A 63 -8.27 13.68 5.65
C THR A 63 -8.52 13.73 7.15
N PHE A 64 -7.77 12.96 7.94
CA PHE A 64 -7.83 13.00 9.39
C PHE A 64 -6.91 14.07 10.02
N GLY A 65 -6.32 14.97 9.23
CA GLY A 65 -5.50 16.08 9.75
C GLY A 65 -4.16 15.65 10.37
N GLU A 66 -3.68 14.44 10.09
CA GLU A 66 -2.39 13.97 10.56
C GLU A 66 -1.26 14.63 9.77
N GLN A 67 -0.40 15.40 10.47
CA GLN A 67 0.76 16.02 9.84
C GLN A 67 1.89 15.00 9.59
N ILE A 68 2.34 14.91 8.34
CA ILE A 68 3.51 14.11 7.94
C ILE A 68 4.72 15.05 7.86
N THR A 69 5.33 15.33 9.00
CA THR A 69 6.49 16.23 9.13
C THR A 69 7.77 15.40 9.30
N ASP A 70 8.36 14.92 8.20
CA ASP A 70 9.74 14.41 8.13
C ASP A 70 10.14 14.09 6.67
N PRO A 71 10.98 14.88 6.01
CA PRO A 71 11.33 14.64 4.60
C PRO A 71 12.15 13.36 4.37
N VAL A 72 12.81 12.79 5.38
CA VAL A 72 13.78 11.69 5.20
C VAL A 72 13.14 10.33 5.47
N HIS A 73 12.32 10.21 6.51
CA HIS A 73 11.75 8.91 6.93
C HIS A 73 10.22 8.86 6.92
N TRP A 74 9.56 9.81 6.23
CA TRP A 74 8.10 9.85 6.24
C TRP A 74 7.44 8.57 5.73
N HIS A 75 8.03 7.86 4.75
CA HIS A 75 7.46 6.62 4.20
C HIS A 75 7.22 5.55 5.29
N ALA A 76 8.25 5.27 6.08
CA ALA A 76 8.19 4.29 7.16
C ALA A 76 7.26 4.76 8.29
N ARG A 77 7.28 6.06 8.60
CA ARG A 77 6.40 6.65 9.62
C ARG A 77 4.93 6.61 9.22
N LEU A 78 4.63 6.93 7.96
CA LEU A 78 3.29 6.86 7.40
C LEU A 78 2.75 5.44 7.50
N LEU A 79 3.50 4.45 7.00
CA LEU A 79 3.10 3.06 7.06
C LEU A 79 2.86 2.59 8.51
N ARG A 80 3.74 2.96 9.44
CA ARG A 80 3.57 2.65 10.87
C ARG A 80 2.33 3.31 11.47
N ARG A 81 1.97 4.53 11.08
CA ARG A 81 0.76 5.20 11.57
C ARG A 81 -0.52 4.52 11.15
N MET A 82 -0.52 3.86 9.99
CA MET A 82 -1.70 3.12 9.52
C MET A 82 -2.01 1.89 10.39
N THR A 83 -1.05 1.42 11.20
CA THR A 83 -1.28 0.34 12.17
C THR A 83 -1.85 0.84 13.50
N LEU A 84 -1.93 2.16 13.70
CA LEU A 84 -2.38 2.74 14.96
C LEU A 84 -3.85 3.12 14.85
N ALA A 85 -4.63 2.72 15.84
CA ALA A 85 -5.88 3.40 16.14
C ALA A 85 -5.54 4.75 16.77
N VAL A 86 -6.18 5.81 16.27
CA VAL A 86 -6.06 7.16 16.81
C VAL A 86 -7.39 7.45 17.50
N PRO A 87 -7.44 7.42 18.85
CA PRO A 87 -8.69 7.61 19.59
C PRO A 87 -9.43 8.86 19.12
N GLU A 88 -10.76 8.74 19.03
CA GLU A 88 -11.68 9.82 18.60
C GLU A 88 -11.55 10.24 17.12
N MET A 89 -10.56 9.72 16.38
CA MET A 89 -10.31 10.09 14.99
C MET A 89 -10.57 8.94 14.03
N ARG A 90 -9.83 7.83 14.17
CA ARG A 90 -9.95 6.66 13.28
C ARG A 90 -9.44 5.37 13.91
N ILE A 91 -9.98 4.26 13.43
CA ILE A 91 -9.39 2.95 13.69
C ILE A 91 -8.04 2.77 12.95
N SER A 92 -7.31 1.70 13.26
CA SER A 92 -6.17 1.28 12.43
C SER A 92 -6.65 0.88 11.04
N VAL A 93 -5.95 1.33 10.01
CA VAL A 93 -6.26 1.01 8.60
C VAL A 93 -5.78 -0.38 8.24
N ILE A 94 -4.62 -0.79 8.76
CA ILE A 94 -4.02 -2.09 8.47
C ILE A 94 -3.57 -2.79 9.74
N ASP A 95 -3.65 -4.11 9.75
CA ASP A 95 -3.10 -4.96 10.81
C ASP A 95 -1.57 -5.12 10.71
N LYS A 96 -1.01 -5.87 11.68
CA LYS A 96 0.43 -6.12 11.78
C LYS A 96 0.97 -6.97 10.63
N GLU A 97 0.16 -7.87 10.07
CA GLU A 97 0.60 -8.80 9.03
C GLU A 97 0.68 -8.10 7.67
N THR A 98 -0.34 -7.30 7.38
CA THR A 98 -0.42 -6.38 6.23
C THR A 98 0.73 -5.37 6.28
N TYR A 99 0.98 -4.78 7.46
CA TYR A 99 2.14 -3.90 7.68
C TYR A 99 3.46 -4.58 7.33
N ARG A 100 3.68 -5.81 7.77
CA ARG A 100 4.93 -6.54 7.54
C ARG A 100 5.18 -6.73 6.03
N CYS A 101 4.16 -7.11 5.28
CA CYS A 101 4.29 -7.30 3.83
C CYS A 101 4.58 -5.96 3.13
N LEU A 102 3.85 -4.90 3.48
CA LEU A 102 4.07 -3.55 2.94
C LEU A 102 5.46 -2.98 3.30
N ASP A 103 5.99 -3.27 4.49
CA ASP A 103 7.32 -2.84 4.89
C ASP A 103 8.42 -3.53 4.08
N GLU A 104 8.23 -4.79 3.67
CA GLU A 104 9.16 -5.48 2.77
C GLU A 104 9.17 -4.87 1.36
N LEU A 105 8.00 -4.53 0.81
CA LEU A 105 7.89 -3.82 -0.46
C LEU A 105 8.51 -2.41 -0.37
N ARG A 106 8.29 -1.69 0.73
CA ARG A 106 8.92 -0.38 0.99
C ARG A 106 10.45 -0.47 0.96
N ARG A 107 11.02 -1.44 1.69
CA ARG A 107 12.47 -1.67 1.74
C ARG A 107 13.00 -1.99 0.35
N PHE A 108 12.29 -2.83 -0.40
CA PHE A 108 12.66 -3.18 -1.76
C PHE A 108 12.71 -1.95 -2.69
N ARG A 109 11.72 -1.06 -2.62
CA ARG A 109 11.71 0.19 -3.40
C ARG A 109 12.96 1.04 -3.18
N HIS A 110 13.42 1.18 -1.94
CA HIS A 110 14.64 1.92 -1.64
C HIS A 110 15.90 1.27 -2.21
N LEU A 111 15.93 -0.06 -2.28
CA LEU A 111 17.07 -0.83 -2.81
C LEU A 111 17.12 -0.83 -4.34
N PHE A 112 15.97 -0.77 -5.00
CA PHE A 112 15.86 -0.89 -6.46
C PHE A 112 16.52 0.28 -7.23
N HIS A 113 16.57 1.48 -6.65
CA HIS A 113 16.93 2.70 -7.38
C HIS A 113 18.44 2.93 -7.62
N ASN A 114 19.36 2.28 -6.87
CA ASN A 114 20.77 2.71 -6.85
C ASN A 114 21.81 1.72 -7.43
N ALA A 115 21.58 0.41 -7.37
CA ALA A 115 22.59 -0.58 -7.80
C ALA A 115 22.04 -1.93 -8.27
N TYR A 116 20.75 -2.19 -8.04
CA TYR A 116 20.12 -3.49 -8.33
C TYR A 116 19.89 -3.76 -9.82
N ILE A 117 19.78 -2.72 -10.64
CA ILE A 117 19.57 -2.88 -12.08
C ILE A 117 20.80 -3.52 -12.76
N LEU A 118 22.01 -3.28 -12.23
CA LEU A 118 23.25 -3.82 -12.80
C LEU A 118 23.61 -5.21 -12.25
N ASN A 119 23.26 -5.50 -10.99
CA ASN A 119 23.45 -6.81 -10.34
C ASN A 119 22.13 -7.23 -9.67
N PHE A 120 21.22 -7.73 -10.48
CA PHE A 120 19.86 -8.04 -10.07
C PHE A 120 19.82 -9.27 -9.15
N ASP A 121 19.58 -9.06 -7.84
CA ASP A 121 19.43 -10.16 -6.89
C ASP A 121 18.02 -10.76 -7.00
N ARG A 122 17.95 -11.83 -7.79
CA ARG A 122 16.73 -12.64 -7.99
C ARG A 122 16.22 -13.28 -6.70
N ALA A 123 17.10 -13.60 -5.75
CA ALA A 123 16.66 -14.20 -4.50
C ALA A 123 15.85 -13.17 -3.69
N ARG A 124 16.32 -11.91 -3.64
CA ARG A 124 15.55 -10.82 -3.02
C ARG A 124 14.27 -10.52 -3.78
N LEU A 125 14.28 -10.49 -5.11
CA LEU A 125 13.06 -10.28 -5.91
C LEU A 125 11.99 -11.33 -5.58
N ARG A 126 12.36 -12.60 -5.54
CA ARG A 126 11.44 -13.70 -5.22
C ARG A 126 10.83 -13.54 -3.83
N ILE A 127 11.63 -13.20 -2.82
CA ILE A 127 11.12 -12.95 -1.45
C ILE A 127 10.08 -11.82 -1.45
N VAL A 128 10.35 -10.72 -2.16
CA VAL A 128 9.43 -9.58 -2.17
C VAL A 128 8.17 -9.89 -3.00
N LEU A 129 8.30 -10.69 -4.06
CA LEU A 129 7.16 -11.19 -4.84
C LEU A 129 6.23 -12.07 -3.98
N GLU A 130 6.79 -12.99 -3.19
CA GLU A 130 6.03 -13.82 -2.25
C GLU A 130 5.29 -12.95 -1.21
N GLU A 131 5.96 -11.93 -0.66
CA GLU A 131 5.34 -10.96 0.25
C GLU A 131 4.24 -10.14 -0.41
N ALA A 132 4.38 -9.76 -1.69
CA ALA A 132 3.33 -9.07 -2.44
C ALA A 132 2.13 -9.99 -2.71
N GLN A 133 2.36 -11.26 -3.05
CA GLN A 133 1.29 -12.24 -3.23
C GLN A 133 0.53 -12.48 -1.92
N LYS A 134 1.25 -12.53 -0.80
CA LYS A 134 0.65 -12.60 0.53
C LYS A 134 -0.15 -11.34 0.85
N LEU A 135 0.42 -10.15 0.60
CA LEU A 135 -0.26 -8.87 0.78
C LEU A 135 -1.59 -8.82 0.03
N LYS A 136 -1.64 -9.32 -1.22
CA LYS A 136 -2.86 -9.38 -2.04
C LYS A 136 -4.04 -10.04 -1.32
N GLN A 137 -3.78 -11.05 -0.50
CA GLN A 137 -4.80 -11.78 0.26
C GLN A 137 -5.20 -11.07 1.58
N LEU A 138 -4.40 -10.11 2.05
CA LEU A 138 -4.53 -9.50 3.37
C LEU A 138 -5.14 -8.10 3.34
N TYR A 139 -4.89 -7.31 2.30
CA TYR A 139 -5.22 -5.89 2.33
C TYR A 139 -6.71 -5.61 2.17
N VAL A 140 -7.44 -6.40 1.38
CA VAL A 140 -8.86 -6.14 1.07
C VAL A 140 -9.71 -6.11 2.35
N PRO A 141 -9.68 -7.13 3.24
CA PRO A 141 -10.45 -7.09 4.49
C PRO A 141 -10.06 -5.94 5.44
N ASN A 142 -8.83 -5.44 5.34
CA ASN A 142 -8.37 -4.30 6.12
C ASN A 142 -9.00 -2.98 5.61
N LEU A 143 -9.04 -2.79 4.29
CA LEU A 143 -9.65 -1.61 3.67
C LEU A 143 -11.18 -1.65 3.76
N GLU A 144 -11.83 -2.81 3.61
CA GLU A 144 -13.27 -2.97 3.81
C GLU A 144 -13.69 -2.55 5.23
N ARG A 145 -13.00 -3.05 6.26
CA ARG A 145 -13.24 -2.64 7.65
C ARG A 145 -13.05 -1.14 7.85
N PHE A 146 -12.08 -0.54 7.15
CA PHE A 146 -11.85 0.89 7.23
C PHE A 146 -12.97 1.69 6.53
N LEU A 147 -13.46 1.23 5.38
CA LEU A 147 -14.60 1.81 4.68
C LEU A 147 -15.89 1.74 5.52
N GLU A 148 -16.16 0.59 6.16
CA GLU A 148 -17.28 0.43 7.10
C GLU A 148 -17.20 1.44 8.26
N PHE A 149 -16.00 1.70 8.78
CA PHE A 149 -15.80 2.76 9.77
C PHE A 149 -16.14 4.15 9.19
N LEU A 150 -15.74 4.44 7.96
CA LEU A 150 -16.07 5.72 7.31
C LEU A 150 -17.59 5.88 7.12
N ASP A 151 -18.33 4.82 6.82
CA ASP A 151 -19.80 4.85 6.73
C ASP A 151 -20.42 5.33 8.05
N THR A 152 -19.91 4.83 9.20
CA THR A 152 -20.41 5.29 10.51
C THR A 152 -20.19 6.78 10.76
N LEU A 153 -19.22 7.41 10.10
CA LEU A 153 -18.99 8.85 10.23
C LEU A 153 -19.93 9.69 9.35
N VAL A 154 -20.51 9.07 8.32
CA VAL A 154 -21.50 9.66 7.41
C VAL A 154 -22.90 9.62 8.03
N ASP A 155 -23.25 8.48 8.67
CA ASP A 155 -24.61 8.18 9.17
C ASP A 155 -24.96 8.85 10.51
N VAL A 156 -23.98 9.28 11.32
CA VAL A 156 -24.21 9.78 12.70
C VAL A 156 -24.80 11.21 12.76
N LYS A 157 -25.34 11.77 11.66
CA LYS A 157 -25.84 13.16 11.61
C LYS A 157 -27.17 13.38 10.87
N ASP A 158 -28.08 12.41 10.91
CA ASP A 158 -29.52 12.68 10.74
C ASP A 158 -30.24 12.78 12.09
#